data_AF-A0A545T5B1-F1
#
_entry.id   AF-A0A545T5B1-F1
#
_cell.length_a   1.000
_cell.length_b   1.000
_cell.length_c   1.000
_cell.angle_alpha   90.00
_cell.angle_beta   90.00
_cell.angle_gamma   90.00
#
_symmetry.space_group_name_H-M   'P 1'
#
loop_
_entity.id
_entity.type
_entity.pdbx_description
1 polymer ?
#
loop_
_entity_poly.entity_id
_entity_poly.type
_entity_poly.pdbx_seq_one_letter_code
_entity_poly.pdbx_strand_id
1 'polypeptide(L)'
;MSKLRVLLIAAAVAFTGAVSADHKSDHKVKERTAPTGKIYRAGDDVPVAKPAVVEASGPRDGVTIYDQKCAMCHTAGVAGAPKFADAAAWTDRIGKGEETLNMNAINGIGAMPPKGGCADCSDDEIKAAVTHMLGALN
;
A
#
# COMPACT_ATOMS: atom_id res chain seq x y z
N MET A 1 -14.52 23.65 62.62
CA MET A 1 -13.68 24.80 63.05
C MET A 1 -12.26 24.26 63.03
N SER A 2 -11.36 24.61 62.14
CA SER A 2 -11.13 25.88 61.47
C SER A 2 -10.81 25.62 59.99
N LYS A 3 -11.59 26.25 59.11
CA LYS A 3 -11.16 26.56 57.75
C LYS A 3 -9.89 27.43 57.87
N LEU A 4 -8.99 27.44 56.86
CA LEU A 4 -8.50 28.67 56.23
C LEU A 4 -7.16 28.48 55.45
N ARG A 5 -7.22 28.83 54.15
CA ARG A 5 -6.14 29.19 53.20
C ARG A 5 -5.25 28.03 52.73
N VAL A 6 -5.60 27.31 51.65
CA VAL A 6 -5.46 27.76 50.24
C VAL A 6 -4.38 28.82 50.07
N LEU A 7 -3.14 28.36 49.91
CA LEU A 7 -2.08 29.08 49.23
C LEU A 7 -1.67 28.22 48.03
N LEU A 8 -2.28 28.56 46.90
CA LEU A 8 -1.86 28.17 45.56
C LEU A 8 -0.41 28.66 45.36
N ILE A 9 0.55 27.75 45.48
CA ILE A 9 1.88 27.96 44.89
C ILE A 9 1.92 27.06 43.66
N ALA A 10 1.50 27.63 42.54
CA ALA A 10 1.73 27.08 41.22
C ALA A 10 3.25 27.14 40.95
N ALA A 11 3.99 26.13 41.39
CA ALA A 11 5.33 25.87 40.89
C ALA A 11 5.18 25.07 39.59
N ALA A 12 4.88 25.80 38.51
CA ALA A 12 5.03 25.30 37.15
C ALA A 12 6.52 25.04 36.91
N VAL A 13 6.98 23.83 37.23
CA VAL A 13 8.25 23.33 36.71
C VAL A 13 7.99 22.96 35.26
N ALA A 14 8.28 23.93 34.38
CA ALA A 14 8.33 23.75 32.96
C ALA A 14 9.37 22.69 32.61
N PHE A 15 8.93 21.45 32.41
CA PHE A 15 9.71 20.47 31.68
C PHE A 15 9.53 20.77 30.18
N THR A 16 10.11 21.88 29.72
CA THR A 16 10.37 22.10 28.30
C THR A 16 11.54 21.21 27.89
N GLY A 17 11.29 19.90 27.83
CA GLY A 17 12.06 19.02 26.97
C GLY A 17 11.48 19.17 25.58
N ALA A 18 12.17 19.88 24.70
CA ALA A 18 11.89 19.80 23.28
C ALA A 18 11.99 18.32 22.87
N VAL A 19 10.85 17.67 22.63
CA VAL A 19 10.82 16.58 21.65
C VAL A 19 11.19 17.24 20.34
N SER A 20 12.47 17.22 20.02
CA SER A 20 12.89 17.25 18.64
C SER A 20 12.35 15.95 18.05
N ALA A 21 11.16 16.01 17.45
CA ALA A 21 10.84 15.07 16.40
C ALA A 21 11.88 15.36 15.31
N ASP A 22 12.88 14.50 15.17
CA ASP A 22 13.75 14.46 14.00
C ASP A 22 12.88 14.11 12.78
N HIS A 23 12.07 15.07 12.31
CA HIS A 23 11.33 15.02 11.04
C HIS A 23 12.24 15.46 9.88
N LYS A 24 13.51 15.04 9.91
CA LYS A 24 14.44 15.24 8.80
C LYS A 24 14.97 13.91 8.32
N SER A 25 14.07 13.07 7.84
CA SER A 25 14.42 12.23 6.71
C SER A 25 14.46 13.13 5.46
N ASP A 26 15.57 13.87 5.32
CA ASP A 26 15.94 14.56 4.07
C ASP A 26 16.21 13.55 2.92
N HIS A 27 16.17 12.25 3.22
CA HIS A 27 16.20 11.19 2.23
C HIS A 27 14.89 11.19 1.43
N LYS A 28 15.00 11.60 0.15
CA LYS A 28 14.00 11.53 -0.94
C LYS A 28 13.09 12.73 -1.14
N VAL A 29 13.04 13.76 -0.29
CA VAL A 29 12.18 14.93 -0.56
C VAL A 29 12.62 15.66 -1.83
N LYS A 30 13.91 15.99 -1.95
CA LYS A 30 14.48 16.64 -3.15
C LYS A 30 14.37 15.79 -4.41
N GLU A 31 14.47 14.47 -4.27
CA GLU A 31 14.37 13.54 -5.40
C GLU A 31 12.92 13.43 -5.91
N ARG A 32 11.94 13.56 -5.01
CA ARG A 32 10.51 13.53 -5.33
C ARG A 32 9.96 14.88 -5.80
N THR A 33 10.56 15.98 -5.39
CA THR A 33 10.16 17.34 -5.81
C THR A 33 10.96 17.86 -7.00
N ALA A 34 11.94 17.10 -7.49
CA ALA A 34 12.62 17.42 -8.72
C ALA A 34 11.60 17.45 -9.88
N PRO A 35 11.66 18.45 -10.77
CA PRO A 35 10.77 18.51 -11.91
C PRO A 35 10.96 17.27 -12.78
N THR A 36 9.89 16.50 -12.96
CA THR A 36 9.88 15.25 -13.74
C THR A 36 9.93 15.48 -15.26
N GLY A 37 9.96 16.74 -15.69
CA GLY A 37 9.98 17.13 -17.10
C GLY A 37 10.59 18.51 -17.32
N LYS A 38 10.92 18.80 -18.59
CA LYS A 38 11.38 20.12 -19.04
C LYS A 38 10.18 20.93 -19.52
N ILE A 39 10.09 22.21 -19.14
CA ILE A 39 9.07 23.13 -19.63
C ILE A 39 9.61 23.78 -20.90
N TYR A 40 8.89 23.58 -22.02
CA TYR A 40 9.19 24.20 -23.30
C TYR A 40 8.19 25.33 -23.58
N ARG A 41 8.63 26.39 -24.25
CA ARG A 41 7.77 27.49 -24.72
C ARG A 41 7.31 27.21 -26.15
N ALA A 42 6.22 27.87 -26.53
CA ALA A 42 5.70 27.81 -27.90
C ALA A 42 6.77 28.30 -28.89
N GLY A 43 7.16 27.42 -29.82
CA GLY A 43 8.23 27.67 -30.80
C GLY A 43 9.53 26.91 -30.51
N ASP A 44 9.66 26.25 -29.37
CA ASP A 44 10.82 25.39 -29.08
C ASP A 44 10.73 24.09 -29.88
N ASP A 45 11.89 23.60 -30.35
CA ASP A 45 12.03 22.26 -30.92
C ASP A 45 11.89 21.21 -29.80
N VAL A 46 10.66 20.79 -29.52
CA VAL A 46 10.38 19.81 -28.47
C VAL A 46 10.84 18.43 -28.95
N PRO A 47 11.80 17.78 -28.26
CA PRO A 47 12.08 16.38 -28.52
C PRO A 47 10.83 15.59 -28.14
N VAL A 48 10.19 14.95 -29.12
CA VAL A 48 9.11 13.99 -28.83
C VAL A 48 9.75 12.84 -28.07
N ALA A 49 9.55 12.81 -26.75
CA ALA A 49 10.05 11.74 -25.91
C ALA A 49 9.39 10.43 -26.38
N LYS A 50 10.21 9.53 -26.93
CA LYS A 50 9.81 8.14 -27.14
C LYS A 50 9.41 7.59 -25.77
N PRO A 51 8.29 6.87 -25.62
CA PRO A 51 7.92 6.28 -24.35
C PRO A 51 9.11 5.52 -23.80
N ALA A 52 9.47 5.77 -22.53
CA ALA A 52 10.46 4.95 -21.87
C ALA A 52 9.94 3.51 -21.92
N VAL A 53 10.67 2.65 -22.63
CA VAL A 53 10.48 1.21 -22.52
C VAL A 53 10.88 0.86 -21.09
N VAL A 54 9.86 0.66 -20.24
CA VAL A 54 10.06 -0.02 -18.96
C VAL A 54 10.58 -1.40 -19.32
N GLU A 55 11.87 -1.64 -19.07
CA GLU A 55 12.39 -2.99 -19.14
C GLU A 55 11.58 -3.83 -18.16
N ALA A 56 11.02 -4.93 -18.68
CA ALA A 56 10.39 -5.90 -17.83
C ALA A 56 11.48 -6.52 -16.94
N SER A 57 11.61 -5.98 -15.72
CA SER A 57 12.08 -6.80 -14.60
C SER A 57 11.23 -8.07 -14.65
N GLY A 58 11.84 -9.23 -14.84
CA GLY A 58 11.13 -10.50 -15.09
C GLY A 58 10.02 -10.80 -14.07
N PRO A 59 9.30 -11.92 -14.24
CA PRO A 59 8.09 -12.21 -13.45
C PRO A 59 8.35 -12.04 -11.95
N ARG A 60 7.57 -11.18 -11.30
CA ARG A 60 7.62 -10.97 -9.85
C ARG A 60 7.02 -12.16 -9.13
N ASP A 61 7.52 -12.47 -7.94
CA ASP A 61 6.93 -13.50 -7.11
C ASP A 61 5.59 -13.06 -6.48
N GLY A 62 4.81 -14.04 -6.01
CA GLY A 62 3.48 -13.80 -5.45
C GLY A 62 3.48 -12.94 -4.19
N VAL A 63 4.54 -13.03 -3.37
CA VAL A 63 4.69 -12.21 -2.15
C VAL A 63 4.85 -10.74 -2.53
N THR A 64 5.72 -10.45 -3.50
CA THR A 64 5.97 -9.12 -4.02
C THR A 64 4.69 -8.50 -4.58
N ILE A 65 3.92 -9.26 -5.36
CA ILE A 65 2.64 -8.78 -5.90
C ILE A 65 1.62 -8.55 -4.78
N TYR A 66 1.54 -9.46 -3.81
CA TYR A 66 0.66 -9.30 -2.67
C TYR A 66 0.96 -8.01 -1.91
N ASP A 67 2.22 -7.78 -1.53
CA ASP A 67 2.64 -6.61 -0.76
C ASP A 67 2.40 -5.29 -1.53
N GLN A 68 2.69 -5.29 -2.83
CA GLN A 68 2.58 -4.07 -3.65
C GLN A 68 1.14 -3.71 -4.02
N LYS A 69 0.26 -4.72 -4.18
CA LYS A 69 -1.06 -4.52 -4.81
C LYS A 69 -2.21 -5.03 -3.95
N CYS A 70 -2.11 -6.25 -3.43
CA CYS A 70 -3.22 -6.94 -2.80
C CYS A 70 -3.42 -6.53 -1.32
N ALA A 71 -2.32 -6.30 -0.59
CA ALA A 71 -2.31 -6.00 0.84
C ALA A 71 -3.14 -4.77 1.21
N MET A 72 -3.19 -3.78 0.31
CA MET A 72 -3.99 -2.56 0.48
C MET A 72 -5.44 -2.85 0.87
N CYS A 73 -6.03 -3.90 0.32
CA CYS A 73 -7.40 -4.32 0.64
C CYS A 73 -7.42 -5.52 1.57
N HIS A 74 -6.56 -6.51 1.34
CA HIS A 74 -6.63 -7.81 2.01
C HIS A 74 -5.98 -7.83 3.40
N THR A 75 -5.22 -6.81 3.82
CA THR A 75 -4.73 -6.75 5.21
C THR A 75 -5.84 -6.31 6.16
N ALA A 76 -6.56 -5.23 5.82
CA ALA A 76 -7.61 -4.67 6.68
C ALA A 76 -9.02 -5.17 6.35
N GLY A 77 -9.21 -5.86 5.22
CA GLY A 77 -10.52 -6.29 4.74
C GLY A 77 -11.34 -5.13 4.16
N VAL A 78 -10.68 -4.22 3.44
CA VAL A 78 -11.32 -3.03 2.84
C VAL A 78 -12.44 -3.46 1.91
N ALA A 79 -13.59 -2.77 1.99
CA ALA A 79 -14.78 -3.07 1.21
C ALA A 79 -15.27 -4.54 1.31
N GLY A 80 -14.97 -5.22 2.42
CA GLY A 80 -15.34 -6.62 2.63
C GLY A 80 -14.39 -7.63 1.97
N ALA A 81 -13.19 -7.21 1.58
CA ALA A 81 -12.16 -8.13 1.11
C ALA A 81 -11.84 -9.19 2.20
N PRO A 82 -11.64 -10.47 1.82
CA PRO A 82 -11.22 -11.49 2.78
C PRO A 82 -9.83 -11.16 3.33
N LYS A 83 -9.70 -11.15 4.66
CA LYS A 83 -8.45 -10.78 5.31
C LYS A 83 -7.38 -11.86 5.09
N PHE A 84 -6.15 -11.45 4.88
CA PHE A 84 -5.01 -12.35 4.76
C PHE A 84 -4.84 -13.16 6.05
N ALA A 85 -4.53 -14.46 5.90
CA ALA A 85 -4.41 -15.44 6.99
C ALA A 85 -5.67 -15.62 7.88
N ASP A 86 -6.84 -15.09 7.49
CA ASP A 86 -8.09 -15.28 8.22
C ASP A 86 -8.83 -16.54 7.71
N ALA A 87 -8.52 -17.69 8.29
CA ALA A 87 -9.12 -18.97 7.90
C ALA A 87 -10.66 -18.93 7.84
N ALA A 88 -11.32 -18.25 8.79
CA ALA A 88 -12.77 -18.14 8.80
C ALA A 88 -13.31 -17.35 7.60
N ALA A 89 -12.62 -16.28 7.19
CA ALA A 89 -12.98 -15.53 5.98
C ALA A 89 -12.72 -16.33 4.68
N TRP A 90 -11.82 -17.31 4.70
CA TRP A 90 -11.40 -18.06 3.51
C TRP A 90 -12.10 -19.41 3.31
N THR A 91 -12.71 -20.01 4.34
CA THR A 91 -13.37 -21.34 4.26
C THR A 91 -14.29 -21.50 3.05
N ASP A 92 -15.31 -20.64 2.91
CA ASP A 92 -16.28 -20.73 1.81
C ASP A 92 -15.65 -20.44 0.44
N ARG A 93 -14.54 -19.70 0.42
CA ARG A 93 -13.84 -19.28 -0.81
C ARG A 93 -12.99 -20.43 -1.34
N ILE A 94 -12.24 -21.09 -0.45
CA ILE A 94 -11.47 -22.29 -0.78
C ILE A 94 -12.39 -23.39 -1.31
N GLY A 95 -13.59 -23.53 -0.74
CA GLY A 95 -14.59 -24.49 -1.22
C GLY A 95 -15.01 -24.31 -2.68
N LYS A 96 -14.75 -23.15 -3.30
CA LYS A 96 -15.01 -22.90 -4.74
C LYS A 96 -13.89 -23.39 -5.66
N GLY A 97 -12.77 -23.82 -5.10
CA GLY A 97 -11.57 -24.25 -5.83
C GLY A 97 -10.65 -23.11 -6.24
N GLU A 98 -9.35 -23.42 -6.32
CA GLU A 98 -8.29 -22.46 -6.63
C GLU A 98 -8.45 -21.83 -8.02
N GLU A 99 -8.89 -22.59 -9.03
CA GLU A 99 -9.15 -22.08 -10.38
C GLU A 99 -10.17 -20.93 -10.37
N THR A 100 -11.27 -21.09 -9.64
CA THR A 100 -12.30 -20.05 -9.48
C THR A 100 -11.73 -18.81 -8.80
N LEU A 101 -10.87 -18.98 -7.80
CA LEU A 101 -10.23 -17.86 -7.09
C LEU A 101 -9.27 -17.11 -8.03
N ASN A 102 -8.48 -17.83 -8.80
CA ASN A 102 -7.59 -17.26 -9.82
C ASN A 102 -8.39 -16.47 -10.87
N MET A 103 -9.47 -17.03 -11.39
CA MET A 103 -10.30 -16.36 -12.39
C MET A 103 -10.97 -15.10 -11.83
N ASN A 104 -11.46 -15.13 -10.59
CA ASN A 104 -12.00 -13.95 -9.93
C ASN A 104 -10.93 -12.89 -9.67
N ALA A 105 -9.70 -13.30 -9.35
CA ALA A 105 -8.60 -12.36 -9.13
C ALA A 105 -8.14 -11.69 -10.43
N ILE A 106 -8.09 -12.45 -11.53
CA ILE A 106 -7.71 -11.95 -12.85
C ILE A 106 -8.80 -11.03 -13.42
N ASN A 107 -10.06 -11.47 -13.40
CA ASN A 107 -11.17 -10.74 -14.02
C ASN A 107 -11.80 -9.67 -13.12
N GLY A 108 -11.57 -9.74 -11.81
CA GLY A 108 -12.23 -8.92 -10.81
C GLY A 108 -13.59 -9.49 -10.38
N ILE A 109 -14.03 -9.11 -9.18
CA ILE A 109 -15.33 -9.50 -8.61
C ILE A 109 -15.81 -8.47 -7.58
N GLY A 110 -17.02 -7.94 -7.77
CA GLY A 110 -17.59 -6.95 -6.86
C GLY A 110 -16.71 -5.70 -6.72
N ALA A 111 -16.23 -5.44 -5.51
CA ALA A 111 -15.32 -4.32 -5.22
C ALA A 111 -13.83 -4.61 -5.56
N MET A 112 -13.49 -5.86 -5.86
CA MET A 112 -12.13 -6.24 -6.26
C MET A 112 -11.93 -5.97 -7.76
N PRO A 113 -11.06 -5.02 -8.15
CA PRO A 113 -10.81 -4.72 -9.55
C PRO A 113 -10.09 -5.87 -10.28
N PRO A 114 -10.15 -5.92 -11.62
CA PRO A 114 -9.36 -6.87 -12.41
C PRO A 114 -7.88 -6.84 -12.02
N LYS A 115 -7.26 -8.01 -11.88
CA LYS A 115 -5.88 -8.20 -11.44
C LYS A 115 -5.53 -7.50 -10.12
N GLY A 116 -6.50 -7.29 -9.24
CA GLY A 116 -6.30 -6.52 -8.01
C GLY A 116 -5.81 -5.08 -8.24
N GLY A 117 -6.07 -4.51 -9.42
CA GLY A 117 -5.61 -3.18 -9.81
C GLY A 117 -4.18 -3.14 -10.34
N CYS A 118 -3.53 -4.29 -10.52
CA CYS A 118 -2.22 -4.39 -11.14
C CYS A 118 -2.32 -4.42 -12.67
N ALA A 119 -2.30 -3.23 -13.29
CA ALA A 119 -2.39 -3.09 -14.75
C ALA A 119 -1.18 -3.68 -15.50
N ASP A 120 -0.04 -3.78 -14.83
CA ASP A 120 1.23 -4.29 -15.34
C ASP A 120 1.52 -5.74 -14.94
N CYS A 121 0.58 -6.44 -14.27
CA CYS A 121 0.78 -7.82 -13.87
C CYS A 121 0.38 -8.81 -14.97
N SER A 122 1.18 -9.86 -15.14
CA SER A 122 0.79 -11.06 -15.89
C SER A 122 -0.23 -11.88 -15.09
N ASP A 123 -0.98 -12.75 -15.76
CA ASP A 123 -1.94 -13.62 -15.08
C ASP A 123 -1.25 -14.60 -14.12
N ASP A 124 -0.02 -15.02 -14.44
CA ASP A 124 0.75 -15.92 -13.60
C ASP A 124 1.29 -15.23 -12.34
N GLU A 125 1.63 -13.95 -12.42
CA GLU A 125 1.95 -13.11 -11.25
C GLU A 125 0.74 -12.98 -10.31
N ILE A 126 -0.48 -12.84 -10.87
CA ILE A 126 -1.72 -12.81 -10.09
C ILE A 126 -2.00 -14.17 -9.44
N LYS A 127 -1.86 -15.28 -10.18
CA LYS A 127 -2.03 -16.63 -9.61
C LYS A 127 -1.02 -16.89 -8.49
N ALA A 128 0.24 -16.49 -8.67
CA ALA A 128 1.25 -16.62 -7.62
C ALA A 128 0.87 -15.85 -6.35
N ALA A 129 0.28 -14.65 -6.48
CA ALA A 129 -0.24 -13.89 -5.34
C ALA A 129 -1.42 -14.62 -4.66
N VAL A 130 -2.34 -15.20 -5.43
CA VAL A 130 -3.44 -16.03 -4.90
C VAL A 130 -2.87 -17.24 -4.14
N THR A 131 -1.90 -17.95 -4.70
CA THR A 131 -1.21 -19.06 -4.03
C THR A 131 -0.56 -18.60 -2.73
N HIS A 132 0.09 -17.44 -2.70
CA HIS A 132 0.66 -16.88 -1.47
C HIS A 132 -0.42 -16.65 -0.39
N MET A 133 -1.56 -16.08 -0.77
CA MET A 133 -2.67 -15.83 0.15
C MET A 133 -3.29 -17.13 0.69
N LEU A 134 -3.44 -18.15 -0.16
CA LEU A 134 -3.93 -19.47 0.24
C LEU A 134 -2.91 -20.21 1.13
N GLY A 135 -1.62 -20.09 0.81
CA GLY A 135 -0.54 -20.69 1.58
C GLY A 135 -0.45 -20.16 3.01
N ALA A 136 -0.86 -18.90 3.24
CA ALA A 136 -0.89 -18.30 4.57
C ALA A 136 -1.99 -18.86 5.51
N LEU A 137 -2.82 -19.79 5.03
CA LEU A 137 -3.89 -20.42 5.80
C LEU A 137 -3.47 -21.75 6.46
N ASN A 138 -2.26 -22.24 6.17
CA ASN A 138 -1.72 -23.53 6.62
C ASN A 138 -0.49 -23.37 7.50
#